data_AF-A0A1Q4VNJ5-F1
#
_entry.id   AF-A0A1Q4VNJ5-F1
#
_cell.length_a   1.000
_cell.length_b   1.000
_cell.length_c   1.000
_cell.angle_alpha   90.00
_cell.angle_beta   90.00
_cell.angle_gamma   90.00
#
_symmetry.space_group_name_H-M   'P 1'
#
loop_
_entity.id
_entity.type
_entity.pdbx_description
1 polymer ?
#
loop_
_entity_poly.entity_id
_entity_poly.type
_entity_poly.pdbx_seq_one_letter_code
_entity_poly.pdbx_strand_id
1 'polypeptide(L)'
;MDPLSRLPAALRDVPYAGARHPGAAALPGSPPYDVPPYDVSAGANCQLYAYAVLRHFGREVPPLRSAELWADTAATARAEPPGPLDLVLFDAGEVPGRPAGYGAHVGVYLGPGQVLHLCKEAGRPAVWSYADFAERPRYARFLGAKRVRGAGVSR
;
A
#
# COMPACT_ATOMS: atom_id res chain seq x y z
N MET A 1 -1.60 18.21 -13.58
CA MET A 1 -2.75 17.78 -12.75
C MET A 1 -2.20 17.02 -11.57
N ASP A 2 -2.52 17.43 -10.34
CA ASP A 2 -2.14 16.73 -9.12
C ASP A 2 -2.91 15.39 -9.03
N PRO A 3 -2.23 14.22 -9.03
CA PRO A 3 -2.92 12.93 -8.96
C PRO A 3 -3.77 12.74 -7.70
N LEU A 4 -3.41 13.41 -6.59
CA LEU A 4 -4.19 13.32 -5.35
C LEU A 4 -5.59 13.90 -5.53
N SER A 5 -5.75 14.98 -6.31
CA SER A 5 -7.05 15.62 -6.54
C SER A 5 -8.15 14.70 -7.11
N ARG A 6 -7.77 13.55 -7.68
CA ARG A 6 -8.68 12.53 -8.20
C ARG A 6 -9.23 11.58 -7.13
N LEU A 7 -8.66 11.61 -5.93
CA LEU A 7 -9.10 10.79 -4.80
C LEU A 7 -10.16 11.51 -3.95
N PRO A 8 -11.08 10.76 -3.34
CA PRO A 8 -11.99 11.33 -2.34
C PRO A 8 -11.20 11.91 -1.16
N ALA A 9 -11.74 12.94 -0.51
CA ALA A 9 -11.09 13.60 0.63
C ALA A 9 -10.67 12.61 1.74
N ALA A 10 -11.51 11.59 1.98
CA ALA A 10 -11.23 10.50 2.93
C ALA A 10 -9.93 9.72 2.64
N LEU A 11 -9.44 9.73 1.40
CA LEU A 11 -8.16 9.15 1.01
C LEU A 11 -7.06 10.19 0.80
N ARG A 12 -7.40 11.47 0.62
CA ARG A 12 -6.40 12.56 0.50
C ARG A 12 -5.84 13.00 1.85
N ASP A 13 -6.64 12.91 2.91
CA ASP A 13 -6.32 13.49 4.21
C ASP A 13 -6.02 12.44 5.29
N VAL A 14 -5.53 11.26 4.93
CA VAL A 14 -5.26 10.17 5.90
C VAL A 14 -4.00 10.45 6.73
N PRO A 15 -4.07 10.56 8.06
CA PRO A 15 -2.87 10.72 8.88
C PRO A 15 -2.06 9.42 8.94
N TYR A 16 -0.73 9.53 8.97
CA TYR A 16 0.13 8.37 9.20
C TYR A 16 -0.06 7.83 10.62
N ALA A 17 -0.36 6.53 10.73
CA ALA A 17 -0.44 5.79 11.98
C ALA A 17 0.20 4.41 11.83
N GLY A 18 1.44 4.25 12.29
CA GLY A 18 2.22 3.01 12.06
C GLY A 18 1.60 1.74 12.65
N ALA A 19 0.84 1.86 13.75
CA ALA A 19 0.12 0.74 14.39
C ALA A 19 -1.11 0.29 13.59
N ARG A 20 -1.60 1.11 12.65
CA ARG A 20 -2.75 0.82 11.79
C ARG A 20 -2.27 0.15 10.51
N HIS A 21 -2.14 -1.17 10.54
CA HIS A 21 -1.66 -2.00 9.43
C HIS A 21 -2.70 -3.05 9.03
N PRO A 22 -2.57 -3.73 7.87
CA PRO A 22 -3.44 -4.87 7.55
C PRO A 22 -3.41 -5.92 8.67
N GLY A 23 -4.57 -6.42 9.05
CA GLY A 23 -4.73 -7.38 10.15
C GLY A 23 -4.50 -6.80 11.56
N ALA A 24 -4.34 -5.48 11.73
CA ALA A 24 -4.35 -4.87 13.06
C ALA A 24 -5.73 -5.05 13.72
N ALA A 25 -5.73 -5.18 15.05
CA ALA A 25 -6.98 -5.24 15.81
C ALA A 25 -7.85 -4.00 15.56
N ALA A 26 -9.16 -4.19 15.61
CA ALA A 26 -10.11 -3.08 15.55
C ALA A 26 -9.86 -2.08 16.68
N LEU A 27 -10.21 -0.81 16.45
CA LEU A 27 -10.10 0.19 17.51
C LEU A 27 -11.13 -0.12 18.61
N PRO A 28 -10.80 0.15 19.89
CA PRO A 28 -11.77 0.06 20.97
C PRO A 28 -13.04 0.85 20.64
N GLY A 29 -14.21 0.20 20.77
CA GLY A 29 -15.50 0.81 20.44
C GLY A 29 -15.92 0.72 18.98
N SER A 30 -15.12 0.09 18.11
CA SER A 30 -15.57 -0.24 16.75
C SER A 30 -16.66 -1.32 16.83
N PRO A 31 -17.77 -1.19 16.08
CA PRO A 31 -18.81 -2.21 16.08
C PRO A 31 -18.20 -3.56 15.64
N PRO A 32 -18.50 -4.67 16.35
CA PRO A 32 -17.83 -5.96 16.15
C PRO A 32 -18.08 -6.61 14.78
N TYR A 33 -18.98 -6.05 13.95
CA TYR A 33 -19.41 -6.67 12.71
C TYR A 33 -19.30 -5.80 11.44
N ASP A 34 -18.89 -4.53 11.52
CA ASP A 34 -18.99 -3.62 10.36
C ASP A 34 -17.83 -2.61 10.24
N VAL A 35 -16.62 -2.91 10.71
CA VAL A 35 -15.46 -2.11 10.26
C VAL A 35 -15.14 -2.56 8.84
N PRO A 36 -15.36 -1.73 7.80
CA PRO A 36 -15.03 -2.15 6.45
C PRO A 36 -13.54 -2.52 6.42
N PRO A 37 -13.16 -3.61 5.74
CA PRO A 37 -11.75 -3.89 5.53
C PRO A 37 -11.12 -2.64 4.93
N TYR A 38 -10.04 -2.17 5.57
CA TYR A 38 -9.28 -0.98 5.17
C TYR A 38 -9.88 0.38 5.55
N ASP A 39 -10.58 0.50 6.67
CA ASP A 39 -10.87 1.80 7.28
C ASP A 39 -9.59 2.58 7.65
N VAL A 40 -9.49 3.79 7.12
CA VAL A 40 -8.35 4.71 7.30
C VAL A 40 -8.74 6.01 7.99
N SER A 41 -9.99 6.14 8.47
CA SER A 41 -10.49 7.34 9.14
C SER A 41 -9.66 7.74 10.37
N ALA A 42 -9.17 6.75 11.11
CA ALA A 42 -8.28 6.93 12.25
C ALA A 42 -6.78 6.88 11.89
N GLY A 43 -6.45 6.99 10.60
CA GLY A 43 -5.09 6.87 10.07
C GLY A 43 -4.69 5.46 9.68
N ALA A 44 -3.54 5.39 9.00
CA ALA A 44 -3.02 4.17 8.40
C ALA A 44 -1.49 4.16 8.31
N ASN A 45 -0.91 2.98 8.21
CA ASN A 45 0.44 2.81 7.70
C ASN A 45 0.41 2.76 6.15
N CYS A 46 1.59 2.63 5.55
CA CYS A 46 1.74 2.61 4.09
C CYS A 46 0.87 1.53 3.41
N GLN A 47 0.86 0.31 3.96
CA GLN A 47 0.20 -0.84 3.36
C GLN A 47 -1.32 -0.79 3.52
N LEU A 48 -1.82 -0.44 4.71
CA LEU A 48 -3.25 -0.27 4.96
C LEU A 48 -3.83 0.83 4.06
N TYR A 49 -3.11 1.95 3.93
CA TYR A 49 -3.49 3.03 3.04
C TYR A 49 -3.53 2.59 1.57
N ALA A 50 -2.49 1.90 1.10
CA ALA A 50 -2.46 1.38 -0.27
C ALA A 50 -3.65 0.45 -0.57
N TYR A 51 -4.03 -0.40 0.39
CA TYR A 51 -5.18 -1.31 0.22
C TYR A 51 -6.52 -0.58 0.23
N ALA A 52 -6.66 0.48 1.04
CA ALA A 52 -7.84 1.35 1.01
C ALA A 52 -8.00 2.06 -0.35
N VAL A 53 -6.89 2.54 -0.94
CA VAL A 53 -6.89 3.12 -2.28
C VAL A 53 -7.31 2.08 -3.33
N LEU A 54 -6.74 0.87 -3.29
CA LEU A 54 -7.13 -0.18 -4.23
C LEU A 54 -8.60 -0.57 -4.10
N ARG A 55 -9.11 -0.68 -2.87
CA ARG A 55 -10.52 -0.96 -2.58
C ARG A 55 -11.44 0.10 -3.19
N HIS A 56 -11.07 1.38 -3.11
CA HIS A 56 -11.82 2.46 -3.75
C HIS A 56 -11.96 2.25 -5.28
N PHE A 57 -10.97 1.62 -5.92
CA PHE A 57 -11.01 1.25 -7.34
C PHE A 57 -11.51 -0.19 -7.58
N GLY A 58 -12.18 -0.81 -6.61
CA GLY A 58 -12.78 -2.14 -6.75
C GLY A 58 -11.78 -3.30 -6.74
N ARG A 59 -10.57 -3.09 -6.21
CA ARG A 59 -9.52 -4.12 -6.11
C ARG A 59 -9.30 -4.48 -4.65
N GLU A 60 -9.57 -5.73 -4.30
CA GLU A 60 -9.37 -6.23 -2.94
C GLU A 60 -8.08 -7.02 -2.82
N VAL A 61 -7.28 -6.69 -1.81
CA VAL A 61 -6.14 -7.49 -1.38
C VAL A 61 -6.56 -8.19 -0.08
N PRO A 62 -6.11 -9.41 0.24
CA PRO A 62 -6.25 -9.94 1.60
C PRO A 62 -5.39 -9.12 2.59
N PRO A 63 -5.61 -9.22 3.92
CA PRO A 63 -4.91 -8.43 4.93
C PRO A 63 -3.46 -8.90 5.17
N LEU A 64 -2.72 -9.16 4.09
CA LEU A 64 -1.33 -9.59 4.07
C LEU A 64 -0.42 -8.48 4.58
N ARG A 65 0.65 -8.83 5.30
CA ARG A 65 1.79 -7.95 5.59
C ARG A 65 2.79 -7.96 4.45
N SER A 66 3.76 -7.05 4.47
CA SER A 66 4.64 -6.79 3.32
C SER A 66 5.38 -8.04 2.79
N ALA A 67 5.88 -8.92 3.67
CA ALA A 67 6.52 -10.18 3.27
C ALA A 67 5.50 -11.18 2.70
N GLU A 68 4.31 -11.27 3.30
CA GLU A 68 3.23 -12.14 2.84
C GLU A 68 2.71 -11.68 1.47
N LEU A 69 2.53 -10.37 1.27
CA LEU A 69 2.22 -9.76 -0.03
C LEU A 69 3.29 -10.09 -1.08
N TRP A 70 4.56 -10.00 -0.69
CA TRP A 70 5.66 -10.32 -1.60
C TRP A 70 5.65 -11.80 -1.99
N ALA A 71 5.34 -12.71 -1.06
CA ALA A 71 5.26 -14.15 -1.29
C ALA A 71 3.96 -14.59 -1.98
N ASP A 72 2.87 -13.84 -1.83
CA ASP A 72 1.55 -14.24 -2.31
C ASP A 72 1.51 -14.44 -3.83
N THR A 73 0.90 -15.53 -4.27
CA THR A 73 0.67 -15.83 -5.68
C THR A 73 -0.81 -16.09 -5.98
N ALA A 74 -1.65 -16.13 -4.93
CA ALA A 74 -3.05 -16.49 -5.00
C ALA A 74 -3.93 -15.28 -5.27
N ALA A 75 -3.78 -14.21 -4.50
CA ALA A 75 -4.54 -12.97 -4.69
C ALA A 75 -3.81 -11.95 -5.58
N THR A 76 -2.49 -12.08 -5.70
CA THR A 76 -1.64 -11.17 -6.45
C THR A 76 -0.68 -11.91 -7.37
N ALA A 77 -0.11 -11.20 -8.35
CA ALA A 77 0.94 -11.67 -9.23
C ALA A 77 2.07 -10.63 -9.30
N ARG A 78 3.28 -11.03 -9.68
CA ARG A 78 4.36 -10.07 -10.01
C ARG A 78 3.92 -9.20 -11.19
N ALA A 79 4.28 -7.93 -11.17
CA ALA A 79 4.00 -7.00 -12.26
C ALA A 79 5.31 -6.36 -12.75
N GLU A 80 5.71 -6.70 -13.96
CA GLU A 80 6.91 -6.16 -14.59
C GLU A 80 6.65 -5.95 -16.10
N PRO A 81 6.58 -4.70 -16.58
CA PRO A 81 6.62 -3.45 -15.80
C PRO A 81 5.34 -3.23 -14.94
N PRO A 82 5.40 -2.40 -13.88
CA PRO A 82 4.21 -2.00 -13.14
C PRO A 82 3.27 -1.17 -14.03
N GLY A 83 1.97 -1.34 -13.83
CA GLY A 83 0.91 -0.54 -14.44
C GLY A 83 0.05 0.17 -13.39
N PRO A 84 -0.86 1.07 -13.81
CA PRO A 84 -1.72 1.80 -12.89
C PRO A 84 -2.46 0.88 -11.92
N LEU A 85 -2.49 1.26 -10.64
CA LEU A 85 -3.07 0.51 -9.52
C LEU A 85 -2.33 -0.77 -9.11
N ASP A 86 -1.10 -0.99 -9.60
CA ASP A 86 -0.23 -1.99 -9.02
C ASP A 86 0.39 -1.49 -7.70
N LEU A 87 0.66 -2.43 -6.80
CA LEU A 87 1.42 -2.16 -5.59
C LEU A 87 2.91 -2.21 -5.92
N VAL A 88 3.65 -1.18 -5.51
CA VAL A 88 5.10 -1.13 -5.62
C VAL A 88 5.72 -1.22 -4.24
N LEU A 89 6.79 -2.01 -4.12
CA LEU A 89 7.45 -2.30 -2.86
C LEU A 89 8.87 -1.74 -2.87
N PHE A 90 9.23 -1.07 -1.78
CA PHE A 90 10.53 -0.46 -1.55
C PHE A 90 11.10 -0.89 -0.20
N ASP A 91 12.39 -1.12 -0.11
CA ASP A 91 13.05 -1.45 1.15
C ASP A 91 14.51 -0.96 1.20
N ALA A 92 15.24 -1.38 2.24
CA ALA A 92 16.65 -1.08 2.48
C ALA A 92 17.57 -2.27 2.20
N GLY A 93 17.07 -3.32 1.53
CA GLY A 93 17.73 -4.61 1.40
C GLY A 93 17.18 -5.69 2.33
N GLU A 94 17.78 -6.88 2.25
CA GLU A 94 17.36 -8.04 3.03
C GLU A 94 17.69 -7.88 4.52
N VAL A 95 16.79 -8.37 5.37
CA VAL A 95 17.02 -8.43 6.82
C VAL A 95 17.39 -9.85 7.20
N PRO A 96 18.58 -10.11 7.75
CA PRO A 96 18.99 -11.46 8.15
C PRO A 96 17.97 -12.15 9.05
N GLY A 97 17.68 -13.42 8.74
CA GLY A 97 16.70 -14.23 9.48
C GLY A 97 15.23 -13.82 9.26
N ARG A 98 14.93 -12.95 8.28
CA ARG A 98 13.57 -12.56 7.90
C ARG A 98 13.28 -12.93 6.44
N PRO A 99 12.01 -13.21 6.09
CA PRO A 99 11.64 -13.48 4.71
C PRO A 99 11.80 -12.23 3.83
N ALA A 100 11.98 -12.44 2.53
CA ALA A 100 12.03 -11.35 1.54
C ALA A 100 10.77 -10.46 1.62
N GLY A 101 10.97 -9.15 1.52
CA GLY A 101 9.89 -8.15 1.65
C GLY A 101 9.48 -7.84 3.09
N TYR A 102 10.14 -8.42 4.10
CA TYR A 102 9.91 -8.04 5.50
C TYR A 102 10.19 -6.56 5.74
N GLY A 103 9.20 -5.82 6.24
CA GLY A 103 9.32 -4.39 6.51
C GLY A 103 9.30 -3.50 5.26
N ALA A 104 9.06 -4.05 4.07
CA ALA A 104 8.98 -3.28 2.84
C ALA A 104 7.87 -2.22 2.91
N HIS A 105 8.20 -1.01 2.48
CA HIS A 105 7.27 0.08 2.26
C HIS A 105 6.45 -0.17 0.99
N VAL A 106 5.17 0.17 1.03
CA VAL A 106 4.23 -0.10 -0.05
C VAL A 106 3.61 1.20 -0.54
N GLY A 107 3.54 1.36 -1.86
CA GLY A 107 2.80 2.42 -2.54
C GLY A 107 1.94 1.88 -3.68
N VAL A 108 1.09 2.72 -4.25
CA VAL A 108 0.28 2.45 -5.44
C VAL A 108 0.88 3.18 -6.62
N TYR A 109 1.22 2.43 -7.66
CA TYR A 109 1.72 2.99 -8.91
C TYR A 109 0.60 3.72 -9.66
N LEU A 110 0.81 4.99 -9.97
CA LEU A 110 -0.12 5.81 -10.74
C LEU A 110 0.32 5.98 -12.20
N GLY A 111 1.64 5.98 -12.43
CA GLY A 111 2.25 6.21 -13.72
C GLY A 111 3.77 6.41 -13.59
N PRO A 112 4.47 6.70 -14.71
CA PRO A 112 5.90 6.95 -14.70
C PRO A 112 6.27 8.04 -13.69
N GLY A 113 7.14 7.71 -12.73
CA GLY A 113 7.57 8.66 -11.70
C GLY A 113 6.51 9.04 -10.67
N GLN A 114 5.36 8.35 -10.62
CA GLN A 114 4.25 8.69 -9.72
C GLN A 114 3.84 7.48 -8.90
N VAL A 115 4.25 7.47 -7.63
CA VAL A 115 3.85 6.47 -6.64
C VAL A 115 3.11 7.18 -5.52
N LEU A 116 1.83 6.88 -5.39
CA LEU A 116 1.02 7.31 -4.27
C LEU A 116 1.31 6.45 -3.04
N HIS A 117 1.61 7.06 -1.91
CA HIS A 117 1.88 6.33 -0.68
C HIS A 117 1.60 7.18 0.55
N LEU A 118 1.70 6.55 1.72
CA LEU A 118 1.63 7.21 3.02
C LEU A 118 2.82 6.74 3.85
N CYS A 119 3.60 7.66 4.42
CA CYS A 119 4.75 7.31 5.26
C CYS A 119 4.86 8.24 6.47
N LYS A 120 5.69 7.84 7.44
CA LYS A 120 5.93 8.63 8.65
C LYS A 120 6.49 10.02 8.35
N GLU A 121 7.37 10.12 7.36
CA GLU A 121 8.05 11.36 6.99
C GLU A 121 7.09 12.38 6.40
N ALA A 122 6.24 11.98 5.45
CA ALA A 122 5.25 12.86 4.86
C ALA A 122 4.07 13.17 5.81
N GLY A 123 3.73 12.25 6.72
CA GLY A 123 2.64 12.39 7.69
C GLY A 123 1.22 12.33 7.11
N ARG A 124 1.09 12.57 5.81
CA ARG A 124 -0.13 12.53 4.97
C ARG A 124 0.19 11.81 3.64
N PRO A 125 -0.82 11.46 2.84
CA PRO A 125 -0.61 10.86 1.53
C PRO A 125 0.21 11.78 0.64
N ALA A 126 1.20 11.21 -0.04
CA ALA A 126 2.10 11.91 -0.93
C ALA A 126 2.28 11.13 -2.23
N VAL A 127 2.71 11.84 -3.26
CA VAL A 127 3.15 11.23 -4.51
C VAL A 127 4.65 11.48 -4.63
N TRP A 128 5.42 10.40 -4.60
CA TRP A 128 6.87 10.43 -4.78
C TRP A 128 7.26 9.71 -6.07
N SER A 129 8.38 10.15 -6.65
CA SER A 129 9.06 9.45 -7.73
C SER A 129 9.98 8.35 -7.18
N TYR A 130 10.46 7.49 -8.07
CA TYR A 130 11.48 6.49 -7.70
C TYR A 130 12.80 7.16 -7.27
N ALA A 131 13.12 8.34 -7.80
CA ALA A 131 14.29 9.11 -7.38
C ALA A 131 14.13 9.61 -5.94
N ASP A 132 12.95 10.11 -5.58
CA ASP A 132 12.64 10.51 -4.19
C ASP A 132 12.80 9.32 -3.23
N PHE A 133 12.36 8.12 -3.61
CA PHE A 133 12.59 6.92 -2.80
C PHE A 133 14.08 6.57 -2.70
N ALA A 134 14.83 6.67 -3.80
CA ALA A 134 16.26 6.36 -3.85
C ALA A 134 17.09 7.25 -2.90
N GLU A 135 16.69 8.50 -2.70
CA GLU A 135 17.33 9.43 -1.75
C GLU A 135 17.11 9.05 -0.28
N ARG A 136 16.19 8.12 0.01
CA ARG A 136 15.81 7.73 1.37
C ARG A 136 16.33 6.33 1.67
N PRO A 137 17.37 6.17 2.53
CA PRO A 137 18.01 4.86 2.76
C PRO A 137 17.06 3.72 3.13
N ARG A 138 15.93 4.02 3.79
CA ARG A 138 14.93 3.03 4.20
C ARG A 138 14.12 2.43 3.03
N TYR A 139 14.08 3.14 1.91
CA TYR A 139 13.25 2.84 0.74
C TYR A 139 14.07 2.81 -0.55
N ALA A 140 15.40 2.93 -0.46
CA ALA A 140 16.26 3.22 -1.59
C ALA A 140 16.23 2.13 -2.66
N ARG A 141 15.92 0.88 -2.27
CA ARG A 141 15.84 -0.24 -3.19
C ARG A 141 14.39 -0.48 -3.60
N PHE A 142 14.14 -0.44 -4.90
CA PHE A 142 12.90 -0.99 -5.46
C PHE A 142 12.97 -2.53 -5.42
N LEU A 143 12.12 -3.14 -4.60
CA LEU A 143 12.03 -4.60 -4.47
C LEU A 143 11.26 -5.21 -5.65
N GLY A 144 10.24 -4.53 -6.13
CA GLY A 144 9.41 -4.97 -7.25
C GLY A 144 7.95 -4.54 -7.11
N ALA A 145 7.07 -5.09 -7.96
CA ALA A 145 5.65 -4.76 -7.95
C ALA A 145 4.73 -5.99 -7.93
N LYS A 146 3.52 -5.77 -7.43
CA LYS A 146 2.44 -6.76 -7.30
C LYS A 146 1.15 -6.21 -7.90
N ARG A 147 0.53 -6.98 -8.79
CA ARG A 147 -0.81 -6.71 -9.32
C ARG A 147 -1.84 -7.56 -8.61
N VAL A 148 -2.95 -6.95 -8.21
CA VAL A 148 -4.12 -7.67 -7.70
C VAL A 148 -4.76 -8.44 -8.85
N ARG A 149 -4.96 -9.75 -8.66
CA ARG A 149 -5.76 -10.57 -9.57
C ARG A 149 -7.21 -10.15 -9.40
N GLY A 150 -7.89 -9.80 -10.49
CA GLY A 150 -9.29 -9.44 -10.41
C GLY A 150 -10.10 -10.58 -9.80
N ALA A 151 -11.13 -10.27 -9.01
CA ALA A 151 -12.28 -11.16 -8.95
C ALA A 151 -12.72 -11.34 -10.40
N GLY A 152 -12.81 -12.58 -10.89
CA GLY A 152 -13.32 -12.84 -12.22
C GLY A 152 -14.67 -12.14 -12.33
N VAL A 153 -14.75 -11.10 -13.16
CA VAL A 153 -16.06 -10.59 -13.58
C VAL A 153 -16.58 -11.64 -14.53
N SER A 154 -17.35 -12.59 -14.00
CA SER A 154 -18.33 -13.29 -14.81
C SER A 154 -19.22 -12.22 -15.42
N ARG A 155 -19.09 -12.05 -16.73
CA ARG A 155 -20.06 -11.32 -17.54
C ARG A 155 -21.39 -12.07 -17.55
#